data_AF-A0A536EJ26-F1
#
_entry.id   AF-A0A536EJ26-F1
#
_cell.length_a   1.000
_cell.length_b   1.000
_cell.length_c   1.000
_cell.angle_alpha   90.00
_cell.angle_beta   90.00
_cell.angle_gamma   90.00
#
_symmetry.space_group_name_H-M   'P 1'
#
loop_
_entity.id
_entity.type
_entity.pdbx_description
1 polymer ?
#
loop_
_entity_poly.entity_id
_entity_poly.type
_entity_poly.pdbx_seq_one_letter_code
_entity_poly.pdbx_strand_id
1 'polypeptide(L)' 'MPAQRFAFPKERKEPLSDARHVRNAIARFDQVEGVSESEREAAWRRIKAAAKKFGVEVQVKSWRELMKGGKTGRR' A
#
# COMPACT_ATOMS: atom_id res chain seq x y z
N MET A 1 -17.32 -5.20 4.36
CA MET A 1 -16.11 -4.51 4.86
C MET A 1 -16.24 -3.01 4.58
N PRO A 2 -16.06 -2.11 5.56
CA PRO A 2 -16.08 -0.67 5.35
C PRO A 2 -14.99 -0.21 4.37
N ALA A 3 -15.27 0.81 3.57
CA ALA A 3 -14.35 1.33 2.56
C ALA A 3 -13.01 1.83 3.17
N GLN A 4 -13.03 2.28 4.43
CA GLN A 4 -11.82 2.70 5.15
C GLN A 4 -10.84 1.56 5.46
N ARG A 5 -11.23 0.29 5.24
CA ARG A 5 -10.34 -0.88 5.40
C ARG A 5 -9.51 -1.18 4.15
N PHE A 6 -9.59 -0.38 3.10
CA PHE A 6 -8.81 -0.55 1.87
C PHE A 6 -7.84 0.62 1.68
N ALA A 7 -6.65 0.37 1.13
CA ALA A 7 -5.73 1.44 0.75
C ALA A 7 -6.31 2.27 -0.40
N PHE A 8 -7.03 1.60 -1.31
CA PHE A 8 -7.77 2.17 -2.44
C PHE A 8 -9.28 1.91 -2.25
N PRO A 9 -10.00 2.81 -1.55
CA PRO A 9 -11.39 2.55 -1.15
C PRO A 9 -12.38 2.42 -2.30
N LYS A 10 -12.20 3.17 -3.39
CA LYS A 10 -13.09 3.15 -4.54
C LYS A 10 -12.94 1.85 -5.34
N GLU A 11 -11.71 1.42 -5.54
CA GLU A 11 -11.33 0.22 -6.28
C GLU A 11 -11.43 -1.04 -5.39
N ARG A 12 -11.60 -0.85 -4.08
CA ARG A 12 -11.56 -1.90 -3.05
C ARG A 12 -10.31 -2.80 -3.14
N LYS A 13 -9.18 -2.19 -3.51
CA LYS A 13 -7.86 -2.86 -3.61
C LYS A 13 -7.04 -2.66 -2.34
N GLU A 14 -6.15 -3.61 -2.08
CA GLU A 14 -5.23 -3.61 -0.93
C GLU A 14 -5.96 -3.47 0.41
N PRO A 15 -6.66 -4.52 0.89
CA PRO A 15 -7.21 -4.53 2.23
C PRO A 15 -6.11 -4.27 3.28
N LEU A 16 -6.49 -3.62 4.38
CA LEU A 16 -5.64 -3.18 5.49
C LEU A 16 -6.24 -3.64 6.83
N SER A 17 -6.86 -4.83 6.87
CA SER A 17 -7.59 -5.31 8.06
C SER A 17 -6.70 -5.93 9.13
N ASP A 18 -5.47 -6.31 8.80
CA ASP A 18 -4.49 -6.89 9.73
C ASP A 18 -3.04 -6.69 9.23
N ALA A 19 -2.08 -7.10 10.05
CA ALA A 19 -0.65 -6.97 9.74
C ALA A 19 -0.24 -7.67 8.42
N ARG A 20 -0.82 -8.83 8.12
CA ARG A 20 -0.49 -9.60 6.91
C ARG A 20 -0.96 -8.84 5.66
N HIS A 21 -2.18 -8.33 5.73
CA HIS A 21 -2.75 -7.47 4.69
C HIS A 21 -1.94 -6.20 4.46
N VAL A 22 -1.48 -5.52 5.51
CA VAL A 22 -0.63 -4.33 5.39
C VAL A 22 0.71 -4.64 4.72
N ARG A 23 1.38 -5.74 5.10
CA ARG A 23 2.64 -6.14 4.46
C ARG A 23 2.46 -6.45 2.97
N ASN A 24 1.39 -7.16 2.62
CA ASN A 24 1.05 -7.44 1.22
C ASN A 24 0.79 -6.15 0.43
N ALA A 25 0.07 -5.20 1.03
CA ALA A 25 -0.22 -3.90 0.41
C ALA A 25 1.02 -3.06 0.15
N ILE A 26 2.05 -3.15 1.02
CA ILE A 26 3.34 -2.51 0.78
C ILE A 26 4.07 -3.21 -0.36
N ALA A 27 4.13 -4.54 -0.32
CA ALA A 27 4.89 -5.35 -1.27
C ALA A 27 4.34 -5.32 -2.71
N ARG A 28 3.06 -5.05 -2.88
CA ARG A 28 2.38 -5.00 -4.20
C ARG A 28 1.94 -3.59 -4.59
N PHE A 29 2.40 -2.57 -3.87
CA PHE A 29 1.95 -1.19 -4.09
C PHE A 29 2.24 -0.70 -5.52
N ASP A 30 3.34 -1.16 -6.10
CA ASP A 30 3.76 -0.87 -7.48
C ASP A 30 2.88 -1.54 -8.54
N GLN A 31 2.31 -2.70 -8.22
CA GLN A 31 1.42 -3.49 -9.09
C GLN A 31 0.00 -2.91 -9.19
N VAL A 32 -0.35 -1.92 -8.36
CA VAL A 32 -1.69 -1.32 -8.43
C VAL A 32 -1.76 -0.39 -9.65
N GLU A 33 -2.55 -0.80 -10.64
CA GLU A 33 -2.83 -0.03 -11.86
C GLU A 33 -4.21 0.63 -11.85
N GLY A 34 -4.39 1.61 -12.74
CA GLY A 34 -5.67 2.32 -12.93
C GLY A 34 -6.01 3.34 -11.84
N VAL A 35 -4.99 3.89 -11.17
CA VAL A 35 -5.16 4.87 -10.09
C VAL A 35 -4.30 6.10 -10.35
N SER A 36 -4.81 7.26 -9.97
CA SER A 36 -4.09 8.52 -10.06
C SER A 36 -2.95 8.63 -9.03
N GLU A 37 -2.02 9.56 -9.24
CA GLU A 37 -0.92 9.79 -8.29
C GLU A 37 -1.43 10.25 -6.92
N SER A 38 -2.48 11.06 -6.88
CA SER A 38 -3.13 11.50 -5.65
C SER A 38 -3.80 10.34 -4.91
N GLU A 39 -4.37 9.38 -5.63
CA GLU A 39 -4.90 8.13 -5.06
C GLU A 39 -3.78 7.26 -4.48
N ARG A 40 -2.63 7.15 -5.16
CA ARG A 40 -1.44 6.47 -4.61
C ARG A 40 -0.95 7.16 -3.34
N GLU A 41 -0.85 8.47 -3.33
CA GLU A 41 -0.41 9.19 -2.13
C GLU A 41 -1.37 8.97 -0.95
N ALA A 42 -2.68 9.06 -1.19
CA ALA A 42 -3.69 8.81 -0.18
C ALA A 42 -3.66 7.35 0.32
N ALA A 43 -3.47 6.38 -0.58
CA ALA A 43 -3.31 4.97 -0.25
C ALA A 43 -2.07 4.73 0.62
N TRP A 44 -0.94 5.33 0.27
CA TRP A 44 0.30 5.22 1.05
C TRP A 44 0.14 5.77 2.47
N ARG A 45 -0.58 6.88 2.63
CA ARG A 45 -0.91 7.43 3.96
C ARG A 45 -1.74 6.45 4.79
N ARG A 46 -2.74 5.80 4.19
CA ARG A 46 -3.57 4.77 4.85
C ARG A 46 -2.75 3.54 5.24
N ILE A 47 -1.87 3.06 4.35
CA ILE A 47 -0.97 1.94 4.61
C ILE A 47 -0.07 2.24 5.80
N LYS A 48 0.56 3.43 5.86
CA LYS A 48 1.41 3.83 7.00
C LYS A 48 0.62 3.89 8.32
N ALA A 49 -0.59 4.43 8.29
CA ALA A 49 -1.46 4.47 9.47
C ALA A 49 -1.82 3.06 9.96
N ALA A 50 -2.17 2.16 9.04
CA ALA A 50 -2.46 0.76 9.35
C ALA A 50 -1.20 0.02 9.85
N ALA A 51 -0.04 0.28 9.25
CA ALA A 51 1.22 -0.29 9.67
C ALA A 51 1.57 0.07 11.12
N LYS A 52 1.43 1.35 11.48
CA LYS A 52 1.57 1.81 12.87
C LYS A 52 0.57 1.11 13.81
N LYS A 53 -0.68 0.96 13.39
CA LYS A 53 -1.72 0.30 14.19
C LYS A 53 -1.43 -1.19 14.44
N PHE A 54 -0.87 -1.88 13.46
CA PHE A 54 -0.64 -3.33 13.51
C PHE A 54 0.82 -3.71 13.83
N GLY A 55 1.68 -2.74 14.16
CA GLY A 55 3.10 -3.00 14.46
C GLY A 55 3.89 -3.53 13.27
N VAL A 56 3.54 -3.12 12.05
CA VAL A 56 4.30 -3.44 10.83
C VAL A 56 5.33 -2.35 10.60
N GLU A 57 6.60 -2.75 10.53
CA GLU A 57 7.69 -1.84 10.19
C GLU A 57 7.68 -1.51 8.69
N VAL A 58 7.84 -0.23 8.35
CA VAL A 58 7.92 0.25 6.97
C VAL A 58 9.25 0.97 6.82
N GLN A 59 10.20 0.36 6.11
CA GLN A 59 11.55 0.90 5.95
C GLN A 59 11.65 1.99 4.87
N VAL A 60 10.70 2.03 3.95
CA VAL A 60 10.65 3.02 2.86
C VAL A 60 9.90 4.28 3.30
N LYS A 61 10.46 5.46 2.99
CA LYS A 61 9.87 6.74 3.40
C LYS A 61 8.71 7.13 2.49
N SER A 62 8.82 6.79 1.20
CA SER A 62 7.86 7.13 0.16
C SER A 62 7.59 5.95 -0.76
N TRP A 63 6.33 5.82 -1.21
CA TRP A 63 5.97 4.86 -2.25
C TRP A 63 6.73 5.11 -3.58
N ARG A 64 7.20 6.33 -3.81
CA ARG A 64 8.06 6.64 -4.99
C ARG A 64 9.39 5.90 -4.94
N GLU A 65 9.91 5.56 -3.76
CA GLU A 65 11.12 4.75 -3.61
C GLU A 65 10.85 3.29 -4.03
N LEU A 66 9.66 2.76 -3.72
CA LEU A 66 9.22 1.44 -4.18
C LEU A 66 9.13 1.38 -5.71
N MET A 67 8.60 2.43 -6.36
CA MET A 67 8.48 2.50 -7.81
C MET A 67 9.83 2.63 -8.53
N LYS A 68 10.79 3.35 -7.96
CA LYS A 68 12.14 3.52 -8.53
C LYS A 68 12.97 2.23 -8.48
N GLY A 69 12.67 1.35 -7.53
CA GLY A 69 13.34 0.05 -7.34
C GLY A 69 12.86 -1.08 -8.26
N GLY A 70 11.96 -0.81 -9.21
CA GLY A 70 11.24 -1.80 -10.03
C GLY A 70 12.06 -2.68 -11.01
N LYS A 71 13.34 -2.94 -10.73
CA LYS A 71 14.15 -3.94 -11.46
C LYS A 71 14.55 -5.12 -10.57
N THR A 72 13.69 -5.65 -9.71
CA THR A 72 13.93 -7.02 -9.19
C THR A 72 12.62 -7.67 -8.78
N GLY A 73 12.04 -8.43 -9.70
CA GLY A 73 10.79 -9.15 -9.45
C GLY A 73 10.22 -9.93 -10.63
N ARG A 74 11.03 -10.25 -11.65
CA ARG A 74 10.80 -11.42 -12.50
C ARG A 74 11.83 -12.46 -12.12
N ARG A 75 11.41 -13.46 -11.36
CA ARG A 75 12.05 -14.77 -11.40
C ARG A 75 10.96 -15.82 -11.43
#